data_AF-A0A0R2F8W1-F1
#
_entry.id   AF-A0A0R2F8W1-F1
#
_cell.length_a   1.000
_cell.length_b   1.000
_cell.length_c   1.000
_cell.angle_alpha   90.00
_cell.angle_beta   90.00
_cell.angle_gamma   90.00
#
_symmetry.space_group_name_H-M   'P 1'
#
loop_
_entity.id
_entity.type
_entity.pdbx_description
1 polymer ?
#
loop_
_entity_poly.entity_id
_entity_poly.type
_entity_poly.pdbx_seq_one_letter_code
_entity_poly.pdbx_strand_id
1 'polypeptide(L)'
;MKQWRRMSADVEFLWTLITILLMNIVTILGSVHELRVAGILSWLSVMVSLATLFGVLTAARQFRIANRSWHLNLQMKRFDYTKQALDLYVTEIEPKIDRLDFAQFDGMIGAGNRRNIDTQLELLTQTMQVANWAESSDAEKFVEELIEILMMLSRLSGYFYYQEMHEEHLLEIISYRITKFSHHQSIPLLIAVLERKTHLKKFKLVLQKCEIYIAERGR
;
A
#
# COMPACT_ATOMS: atom_id res chain seq x y z
N MET A 1 3.48 -11.88 33.45
CA MET A 1 4.86 -12.38 33.70
C MET A 1 5.96 -11.61 32.95
N LYS A 2 5.86 -11.32 31.64
CA LYS A 2 6.94 -10.60 30.90
C LYS A 2 7.17 -9.14 31.33
N GLN A 3 6.15 -8.44 31.81
CA GLN A 3 6.24 -7.03 32.24
C GLN A 3 6.94 -6.88 33.59
N TRP A 4 6.67 -7.79 34.53
CA TRP A 4 7.35 -7.88 35.83
C TRP A 4 8.86 -8.19 35.69
N ARG A 5 9.24 -9.06 34.74
CA ARG A 5 10.67 -9.32 34.44
C ARG A 5 11.40 -8.15 33.79
N ARG A 6 10.69 -7.22 33.13
CA ARG A 6 11.30 -5.98 32.61
C ARG A 6 11.48 -4.95 33.71
N MET A 7 10.46 -4.76 34.56
CA MET A 7 10.59 -3.88 35.73
C MET A 7 11.69 -4.34 36.68
N SER A 8 11.83 -5.64 36.93
CA SER A 8 12.93 -6.15 37.78
C SER A 8 14.30 -5.88 37.17
N ALA A 9 14.47 -6.08 35.85
CA ALA A 9 15.72 -5.83 35.15
C ALA A 9 16.09 -4.33 35.09
N ASP A 10 15.10 -3.45 34.92
CA ASP A 10 15.34 -1.99 34.91
C ASP A 10 15.69 -1.48 36.33
N VAL A 11 15.12 -2.08 37.39
CA VAL A 11 15.45 -1.77 38.79
C VAL A 11 16.83 -2.31 39.20
N GLU A 12 17.17 -3.54 38.79
CA GLU A 12 18.50 -4.15 39.03
C GLU A 12 19.61 -3.35 38.32
N PHE A 13 19.34 -2.83 37.12
CA PHE A 13 20.25 -1.96 36.39
C PHE A 13 20.48 -0.61 37.11
N LEU A 14 19.41 -0.03 37.69
CA LEU A 14 19.48 1.23 38.41
C LEU A 14 20.24 1.09 39.73
N TRP A 15 20.05 -0.03 40.44
CA TRP A 15 20.81 -0.35 41.65
C TRP A 15 22.29 -0.61 41.36
N THR A 16 22.61 -1.34 40.30
CA THR A 16 24.02 -1.52 39.90
C THR A 16 24.69 -0.20 39.52
N LEU A 17 23.97 0.72 38.86
CA LEU A 17 24.45 2.06 38.56
C LEU A 17 24.77 2.86 39.83
N ILE A 18 23.85 2.90 40.80
CA ILE A 18 24.04 3.59 42.08
C ILE A 18 25.24 3.01 42.85
N THR A 19 25.39 1.68 42.83
CA THR A 19 26.46 1.00 43.55
C THR A 19 27.84 1.29 42.96
N ILE A 20 27.96 1.30 41.62
CA ILE A 20 29.20 1.68 40.92
C ILE A 20 29.56 3.14 41.20
N LEU A 21 28.57 4.04 41.21
CA LEU A 21 28.77 5.47 41.44
C LEU A 21 29.21 5.76 42.89
N LEU A 22 28.60 5.06 43.87
CA LEU A 22 29.00 5.11 45.27
C LEU A 22 30.40 4.55 45.51
N MET A 23 30.74 3.41 44.89
CA MET A 23 32.10 2.85 44.96
C MET A 23 33.14 3.83 44.41
N ASN A 24 32.84 4.52 43.30
CA ASN A 24 33.73 5.53 42.75
C ASN A 24 33.92 6.73 43.69
N ILE A 25 32.85 7.23 44.33
CA ILE A 25 32.95 8.35 45.29
C ILE A 25 33.78 7.97 46.52
N VAL A 26 33.56 6.77 47.09
CA VAL A 26 34.32 6.27 48.25
C VAL A 26 35.80 6.10 47.91
N THR A 27 36.10 5.63 46.69
CA THR A 27 37.49 5.46 46.22
C THR A 27 38.17 6.82 45.98
N ILE A 28 37.45 7.82 45.45
CA ILE A 28 37.94 9.20 45.31
C ILE A 28 38.29 9.78 46.68
N LEU A 29 37.39 9.69 47.65
CA LEU A 29 37.61 10.19 49.01
C LEU A 29 38.81 9.51 49.70
N GLY A 30 39.01 8.20 49.47
CA GLY A 30 40.18 7.47 49.96
C GLY A 30 41.50 7.84 49.27
N SER A 31 41.46 8.12 47.96
CA SER A 31 42.64 8.46 47.16
C SER A 31 43.12 9.92 47.27
N VAL A 32 42.28 10.84 47.76
CA VAL A 32 42.68 12.24 48.00
C VAL A 32 43.71 12.34 49.14
N HIS A 33 43.84 11.32 49.99
CA HIS A 33 44.82 11.31 51.09
C HIS A 33 46.24 10.93 50.62
N GLU A 34 46.40 10.23 49.50
CA GLU A 34 47.69 9.81 48.95
C GLU A 34 47.68 9.83 47.40
N LEU A 35 48.44 10.77 46.80
CA LEU A 35 48.98 10.80 45.41
C LEU A 35 48.49 11.88 44.41
N ARG A 36 49.52 12.65 43.98
CA ARG A 36 49.86 13.23 42.67
C ARG A 36 48.78 13.23 41.56
N VAL A 37 48.51 14.45 41.07
CA VAL A 37 47.67 14.87 39.91
C VAL A 37 47.65 13.91 38.70
N ALA A 38 48.73 13.18 38.42
CA ALA A 38 48.81 12.22 37.32
C ALA A 38 47.90 10.99 37.50
N GLY A 39 47.67 10.51 38.73
CA GLY A 39 46.75 9.39 38.99
C GLY A 39 45.30 9.77 38.70
N ILE A 40 44.90 10.97 39.15
CA ILE A 40 43.54 11.51 38.97
C ILE A 40 43.18 11.65 37.48
N LEU A 41 44.10 12.13 36.64
CA LEU A 41 43.88 12.28 35.20
C LEU A 41 43.68 10.95 34.47
N SER A 42 44.44 9.90 34.84
CA SER A 42 44.28 8.57 34.25
C SER A 42 42.92 7.94 34.57
N TRP A 43 42.44 8.12 35.81
CA TRP A 43 41.14 7.60 36.26
C TRP A 43 39.95 8.37 35.68
N LEU A 44 40.07 9.69 35.52
CA LEU A 44 39.10 10.50 34.78
C LEU A 44 38.94 10.00 33.34
N SER A 45 40.05 9.65 32.67
CA SER A 45 39.98 9.10 31.32
C SER A 45 39.21 7.77 31.27
N VAL A 46 39.41 6.88 32.24
CA VAL A 46 38.68 5.60 32.31
C VAL A 46 37.18 5.83 32.53
N MET A 47 36.80 6.76 33.42
CA MET A 47 35.40 7.09 33.68
C MET A 47 34.71 7.73 32.47
N VAL A 48 35.41 8.62 31.76
CA VAL A 48 34.91 9.21 30.50
C VAL A 48 34.74 8.14 29.42
N SER A 49 35.70 7.20 29.29
CA SER A 49 35.58 6.09 28.34
C SER A 49 34.40 5.17 28.67
N LEU A 50 34.19 4.83 29.94
CA LEU A 50 33.02 4.05 30.37
C LEU A 50 31.71 4.80 30.09
N ALA A 51 31.62 6.08 30.48
CA ALA A 51 30.45 6.91 30.22
C ALA A 51 30.14 7.02 28.70
N THR A 52 31.17 7.13 27.87
CA THR A 52 31.04 7.16 26.41
C THR A 52 30.51 5.82 25.88
N LEU A 53 31.04 4.70 26.37
CA LEU A 53 30.62 3.36 25.97
C LEU A 53 29.16 3.09 26.39
N PHE A 54 28.75 3.56 27.57
CA PHE A 54 27.35 3.55 28.02
C PHE A 54 26.46 4.45 27.16
N GLY A 55 26.92 5.64 26.78
CA GLY A 55 26.22 6.53 25.86
C GLY A 55 25.97 5.87 24.50
N VAL A 56 26.97 5.18 23.96
CA VAL A 56 26.84 4.43 22.69
C VAL A 56 25.84 3.27 22.84
N LEU A 57 25.87 2.52 23.94
CA LEU A 57 24.94 1.41 24.17
C LEU A 57 23.48 1.88 24.33
N THR A 58 23.27 2.97 25.06
CA THR A 58 21.94 3.56 25.25
C THR A 58 21.40 4.15 23.94
N ALA A 59 22.24 4.86 23.17
CA ALA A 59 21.90 5.34 21.83
C ALA A 59 21.55 4.21 20.87
N ALA A 60 22.33 3.12 20.86
CA ALA A 60 22.04 1.94 20.03
C ALA A 60 20.71 1.27 20.41
N ARG A 61 20.38 1.22 21.71
CA ARG A 61 19.09 0.70 22.19
C ARG A 61 17.93 1.61 21.79
N GLN A 62 18.07 2.92 21.95
CA GLN A 62 17.05 3.89 21.52
C GLN A 62 16.81 3.83 20.01
N PHE A 63 17.88 3.72 19.22
CA PHE A 63 17.79 3.56 17.77
C PHE A 63 17.03 2.29 17.37
N ARG A 64 17.31 1.14 18.01
CA ARG A 64 16.56 -0.11 17.78
C ARG A 64 15.08 0.02 18.12
N ILE A 65 14.74 0.67 19.23
CA ILE A 65 13.36 0.87 19.66
C ILE A 65 12.62 1.80 18.68
N ALA A 66 13.23 2.94 18.33
CA ALA A 66 12.67 3.90 17.39
C ALA A 66 12.42 3.26 16.01
N ASN A 67 13.37 2.48 15.52
CA ASN A 67 13.23 1.80 14.23
C ASN A 67 12.09 0.75 14.26
N ARG A 68 11.96 0.00 15.37
CA ARG A 68 10.85 -0.94 15.55
C ARG A 68 9.49 -0.25 15.58
N SER A 69 9.36 0.88 16.29
CA SER A 69 8.11 1.65 16.32
C SER A 69 7.76 2.24 14.95
N TRP A 70 8.77 2.67 14.19
CA TRP A 70 8.58 3.19 12.84
C TRP A 70 8.11 2.10 11.87
N HIS A 71 8.74 0.92 11.90
CA HIS A 71 8.31 -0.24 11.10
C HIS A 71 6.87 -0.67 11.42
N LEU A 72 6.47 -0.70 12.70
CA LEU A 72 5.09 -1.02 13.09
C LEU A 72 4.08 0.02 12.59
N ASN A 73 4.42 1.31 12.67
CA ASN A 73 3.56 2.38 12.17
C ASN A 73 3.37 2.29 10.64
N LEU A 74 4.45 2.02 9.91
CA LEU A 74 4.37 1.76 8.47
C LEU A 74 3.49 0.54 8.13
N GLN A 75 3.58 -0.54 8.91
CA GLN A 75 2.71 -1.71 8.71
C GLN A 75 1.23 -1.39 8.97
N MET A 76 0.94 -0.60 10.01
CA MET A 76 -0.43 -0.16 10.31
C MET A 76 -0.99 0.71 9.18
N LYS A 77 -0.23 1.70 8.71
CA LYS A 77 -0.64 2.52 7.56
C LYS A 77 -0.85 1.68 6.31
N ARG A 78 0.01 0.68 6.07
CA ARG A 78 -0.15 -0.28 4.97
C ARG A 78 -1.47 -1.03 5.02
N PHE A 79 -1.82 -1.50 6.20
CA PHE A 79 -3.09 -2.16 6.42
C PHE A 79 -4.26 -1.20 6.20
N ASP A 80 -4.19 0.03 6.72
CA ASP A 80 -5.26 1.04 6.59
C ASP A 80 -5.53 1.43 5.13
N TYR A 81 -4.49 1.68 4.33
CA TYR A 81 -4.67 2.01 2.90
C TYR A 81 -5.22 0.84 2.09
N THR A 82 -4.76 -0.38 2.39
CA THR A 82 -5.28 -1.60 1.73
C THR A 82 -6.75 -1.80 2.08
N LYS A 83 -7.12 -1.60 3.35
CA LYS A 83 -8.50 -1.67 3.81
C LYS A 83 -9.37 -0.63 3.10
N GLN A 84 -8.94 0.62 3.02
CA GLN A 84 -9.69 1.66 2.31
C GLN A 84 -9.91 1.33 0.82
N ALA A 85 -8.89 0.78 0.16
CA ALA A 85 -9.00 0.34 -1.23
C ALA A 85 -10.00 -0.81 -1.39
N LEU A 86 -9.99 -1.77 -0.45
CA LEU A 86 -10.95 -2.88 -0.41
C LEU A 86 -12.37 -2.41 -0.10
N ASP A 87 -12.53 -1.49 0.85
CA ASP A 87 -13.83 -0.90 1.19
C ASP A 87 -14.42 -0.20 -0.04
N LEU A 88 -13.63 0.62 -0.75
CA LEU A 88 -14.04 1.23 -2.02
C LEU A 88 -14.48 0.18 -3.05
N TYR A 89 -13.71 -0.90 -3.19
CA TYR A 89 -14.02 -1.95 -4.13
C TYR A 89 -15.33 -2.68 -3.79
N VAL A 90 -15.44 -3.22 -2.57
CA VAL A 90 -16.56 -4.06 -2.14
C VAL A 90 -17.86 -3.26 -2.02
N THR A 91 -17.78 -2.00 -1.58
CA THR A 91 -18.99 -1.20 -1.32
C THR A 91 -19.47 -0.41 -2.53
N GLU A 92 -18.56 0.07 -3.40
CA GLU A 92 -18.92 0.93 -4.53
C GLU A 92 -18.74 0.21 -5.88
N ILE A 93 -17.58 -0.41 -6.13
CA ILE A 93 -17.20 -0.91 -7.46
C ILE A 93 -17.89 -2.24 -7.81
N GLU A 94 -17.72 -3.26 -6.96
CA GLU A 94 -18.25 -4.60 -7.21
C GLU A 94 -19.78 -4.60 -7.42
N PRO A 95 -20.59 -3.93 -6.56
CA PRO A 95 -22.03 -3.90 -6.76
C PRO A 95 -22.47 -3.21 -8.05
N LYS A 96 -21.69 -2.23 -8.55
CA LYS A 96 -21.98 -1.55 -9.82
C LYS A 96 -21.62 -2.41 -11.02
N ILE A 97 -20.50 -3.12 -10.96
CA ILE A 97 -20.14 -4.11 -11.99
C ILE A 97 -21.22 -5.20 -12.09
N ASP A 98 -21.70 -5.71 -10.96
CA ASP A 98 -22.68 -6.79 -10.93
C ASP A 98 -24.09 -6.38 -11.38
N ARG A 99 -24.42 -5.08 -11.34
CA ARG A 99 -25.72 -4.53 -11.78
C ARG A 99 -25.76 -4.07 -13.23
N LEU A 100 -24.60 -3.96 -13.88
CA LEU A 100 -24.51 -3.45 -15.24
C LEU A 100 -25.23 -4.41 -16.20
N ASP A 101 -26.26 -3.92 -16.90
CA ASP A 101 -27.04 -4.73 -17.85
C ASP A 101 -26.38 -4.77 -19.22
N PHE A 102 -25.62 -5.85 -19.48
CA PHE A 102 -24.95 -6.08 -20.76
C PHE A 102 -25.90 -6.51 -21.88
N ALA A 103 -27.13 -6.95 -21.59
CA ALA A 103 -27.99 -7.61 -22.57
C ALA A 103 -28.37 -6.68 -23.73
N GLN A 104 -28.64 -5.40 -23.44
CA GLN A 104 -28.99 -4.41 -24.46
C GLN A 104 -27.82 -4.15 -25.42
N PHE A 105 -26.62 -4.03 -24.88
CA PHE A 105 -25.41 -3.83 -25.67
C PHE A 105 -25.07 -5.08 -26.49
N ASP A 106 -25.15 -6.26 -25.88
CA ASP A 106 -24.86 -7.53 -26.55
C ASP A 106 -25.84 -7.80 -27.70
N GLY A 107 -27.11 -7.38 -27.55
CA GLY A 107 -28.08 -7.39 -28.64
C GLY A 107 -27.68 -6.51 -29.82
N MET A 108 -27.09 -5.33 -29.55
CA MET A 108 -26.60 -4.41 -30.59
C MET A 108 -25.37 -4.97 -31.33
N ILE A 109 -24.36 -5.46 -30.60
CA ILE A 109 -23.16 -6.05 -31.22
C ILE A 109 -23.48 -7.37 -31.94
N GLY A 110 -24.31 -8.23 -31.34
CA GLY A 110 -24.68 -9.53 -31.89
C GLY A 110 -25.41 -9.46 -33.23
N ALA A 111 -26.08 -8.34 -33.52
CA ALA A 111 -26.68 -8.07 -34.83
C ALA A 111 -25.63 -7.67 -35.90
N GLY A 112 -24.51 -7.06 -35.51
CA GLY A 112 -23.45 -6.61 -36.40
C GLY A 112 -22.43 -7.69 -36.81
N ASN A 113 -22.23 -8.71 -35.97
CA ASN A 113 -21.10 -9.64 -36.07
C ASN A 113 -21.32 -10.89 -36.98
N ARG A 114 -22.37 -10.90 -37.82
CA ARG A 114 -22.77 -12.09 -38.61
C ARG A 114 -22.14 -12.21 -40.00
N ARG A 115 -21.19 -11.35 -40.39
CA ARG A 115 -20.60 -11.42 -41.73
C ARG A 115 -19.08 -11.35 -41.68
N ASN A 116 -18.47 -12.48 -42.03
CA ASN A 116 -17.06 -12.62 -42.39
C ASN A 116 -16.70 -11.54 -43.45
N ILE A 117 -15.64 -10.74 -43.22
CA ILE A 117 -14.66 -10.15 -44.18
C ILE A 117 -14.11 -8.76 -43.70
N ASP A 118 -12.77 -8.64 -43.72
CA ASP A 118 -11.85 -7.47 -43.55
C ASP A 118 -11.72 -6.74 -42.18
N THR A 119 -10.66 -7.10 -41.45
CA THR A 119 -10.43 -6.83 -40.01
C THR A 119 -10.21 -5.37 -39.60
N GLN A 120 -9.74 -4.47 -40.46
CA GLN A 120 -9.52 -3.06 -40.09
C GLN A 120 -10.74 -2.17 -40.35
N LEU A 121 -11.41 -2.38 -41.48
CA LEU A 121 -12.62 -1.64 -41.84
C LEU A 121 -13.78 -2.04 -40.92
N GLU A 122 -13.83 -3.31 -40.52
CA GLU A 122 -14.80 -3.83 -39.55
C GLU A 122 -14.60 -3.19 -38.18
N LEU A 123 -13.38 -3.13 -37.65
CA LEU A 123 -13.11 -2.47 -36.37
C LEU A 123 -13.52 -0.99 -36.39
N LEU A 124 -13.24 -0.29 -37.50
CA LEU A 124 -13.66 1.11 -37.68
C LEU A 124 -15.19 1.23 -37.68
N THR A 125 -15.88 0.35 -38.43
CA THR A 125 -17.33 0.33 -38.56
C THR A 125 -18.00 0.00 -37.23
N GLN A 126 -17.52 -1.02 -36.52
CA GLN A 126 -17.97 -1.38 -35.18
C GLN A 126 -17.72 -0.24 -34.18
N THR A 127 -16.56 0.41 -34.24
CA THR A 127 -16.27 1.57 -33.37
C THR A 127 -17.24 2.73 -33.65
N MET A 128 -17.57 3.00 -34.91
CA MET A 128 -18.56 4.02 -35.27
C MET A 128 -19.98 3.65 -34.82
N GLN A 129 -20.38 2.39 -35.00
CA GLN A 129 -21.69 1.90 -34.54
C GLN A 129 -21.83 2.00 -33.02
N VAL A 130 -20.79 1.58 -32.28
CA VAL A 130 -20.73 1.72 -30.82
C VAL A 130 -20.74 3.18 -30.40
N ALA A 131 -20.02 4.06 -31.11
CA ALA A 131 -20.01 5.49 -30.81
C ALA A 131 -21.39 6.13 -31.01
N ASN A 132 -22.07 5.81 -32.11
CA ASN A 132 -23.43 6.30 -32.38
C ASN A 132 -24.43 5.76 -31.35
N TRP A 133 -24.35 4.47 -31.02
CA TRP A 133 -25.20 3.88 -29.99
C TRP A 133 -24.95 4.51 -28.62
N ALA A 134 -23.70 4.75 -28.24
CA ALA A 134 -23.34 5.38 -26.97
C ALA A 134 -23.82 6.84 -26.85
N GLU A 135 -24.27 7.46 -27.94
CA GLU A 135 -24.91 8.78 -27.96
C GLU A 135 -26.44 8.71 -28.02
N SER A 136 -27.02 7.52 -28.13
CA SER A 136 -28.46 7.31 -28.16
C SER A 136 -29.07 7.40 -26.76
N SER A 137 -30.35 7.80 -26.69
CA SER A 137 -31.13 7.81 -25.45
C SER A 137 -31.20 6.43 -24.79
N ASP A 138 -31.20 5.37 -25.59
CA ASP A 138 -31.33 4.00 -25.12
C ASP A 138 -30.07 3.53 -24.39
N ALA A 139 -28.91 4.12 -24.71
CA ALA A 139 -27.62 3.79 -24.09
C ALA A 139 -27.24 4.69 -22.91
N GLU A 140 -27.94 5.81 -22.71
CA GLU A 140 -27.54 6.90 -21.81
C GLU A 140 -27.24 6.38 -20.40
N LYS A 141 -28.17 5.62 -19.82
CA LYS A 141 -28.03 5.04 -18.48
C LYS A 141 -26.86 4.05 -18.39
N PHE A 142 -26.70 3.18 -19.38
CA PHE A 142 -25.61 2.20 -19.40
C PHE A 142 -24.24 2.90 -19.48
N VAL A 143 -24.14 3.92 -20.34
CA VAL A 143 -22.91 4.70 -20.52
C VAL A 143 -22.58 5.48 -19.24
N GLU A 144 -23.57 6.08 -18.59
CA GLU A 144 -23.40 6.77 -17.30
C GLU A 144 -22.86 5.81 -16.23
N GLU A 145 -23.50 4.65 -16.04
CA GLU A 145 -23.06 3.63 -15.09
C GLU A 145 -21.64 3.13 -15.39
N LEU A 146 -21.29 2.95 -16.68
CA LEU A 146 -19.94 2.58 -17.08
C LEU A 146 -18.92 3.68 -16.78
N ILE A 147 -19.22 4.94 -17.09
CA ILE A 147 -18.33 6.07 -16.79
C ILE A 147 -18.08 6.14 -15.29
N GLU A 148 -19.12 5.98 -14.47
CA GLU A 148 -18.98 5.92 -13.01
C GLU A 148 -18.03 4.81 -12.56
N ILE A 149 -18.19 3.59 -13.07
CA ILE A 149 -17.28 2.46 -12.78
C ILE A 149 -15.84 2.83 -13.17
N LEU A 150 -15.62 3.40 -14.36
CA LEU A 150 -14.28 3.82 -14.81
C LEU A 150 -13.69 4.94 -13.94
N MET A 151 -14.50 5.87 -13.46
CA MET A 151 -14.07 6.90 -12.50
C MET A 151 -13.67 6.28 -11.16
N MET A 152 -14.46 5.32 -10.64
CA MET A 152 -14.13 4.63 -9.39
C MET A 152 -12.87 3.75 -9.51
N LEU A 153 -12.70 3.05 -10.62
CA LEU A 153 -11.45 2.35 -10.92
C LEU A 153 -10.27 3.33 -11.04
N SER A 154 -10.49 4.54 -11.58
CA SER A 154 -9.48 5.59 -11.59
C SER A 154 -9.13 6.11 -10.19
N ARG A 155 -10.10 6.13 -9.25
CA ARG A 155 -9.82 6.42 -7.83
C ARG A 155 -9.03 5.29 -7.19
N LEU A 156 -9.41 4.04 -7.45
CA LEU A 156 -8.70 2.85 -6.96
C LEU A 156 -7.24 2.83 -7.44
N SER A 157 -6.97 3.32 -8.65
CA SER A 157 -5.62 3.48 -9.19
C SER A 157 -4.71 4.30 -8.27
N GLY A 158 -5.27 5.24 -7.51
CA GLY A 158 -4.51 6.08 -6.58
C GLY A 158 -3.80 5.29 -5.49
N TYR A 159 -4.41 4.19 -5.04
CA TYR A 159 -3.86 3.35 -3.97
C TYR A 159 -2.62 2.55 -4.42
N PHE A 160 -2.54 2.18 -5.70
CA PHE A 160 -1.37 1.50 -6.27
C PHE A 160 -0.11 2.38 -6.33
N TYR A 161 -0.25 3.71 -6.28
CA TYR A 161 0.89 4.62 -6.23
C TYR A 161 1.47 4.80 -4.82
N TYR A 162 0.75 4.36 -3.78
CA TYR A 162 1.26 4.41 -2.42
C TYR A 162 2.15 3.19 -2.15
N GLN A 163 3.45 3.43 -1.95
CA GLN A 163 4.43 2.41 -1.52
C GLN A 163 4.07 1.74 -0.18
N GLU A 164 3.12 2.33 0.54
CA GLU A 164 2.54 1.82 1.76
C GLU A 164 1.22 1.07 1.49
N MET A 165 1.10 0.23 0.46
CA MET A 165 -0.07 -0.66 0.29
C MET A 165 0.35 -2.13 0.23
N HIS A 166 -0.46 -3.04 0.78
CA HIS A 166 -0.34 -4.48 0.52
C HIS A 166 -0.99 -4.81 -0.83
N GLU A 167 -0.27 -4.44 -1.89
CA GLU A 167 -0.76 -4.56 -3.27
C GLU A 167 -1.21 -5.97 -3.63
N GLU A 168 -0.45 -6.99 -3.23
CA GLU A 168 -0.78 -8.38 -3.52
C GLU A 168 -2.11 -8.82 -2.90
N HIS A 169 -2.40 -8.43 -1.65
CA HIS A 169 -3.67 -8.78 -1.00
C HIS A 169 -4.86 -8.07 -1.63
N LEU A 170 -4.69 -6.82 -2.07
CA LEU A 170 -5.74 -6.13 -2.81
C LEU A 170 -6.01 -6.85 -4.14
N LEU A 171 -4.96 -7.15 -4.90
CA LEU A 171 -5.06 -7.82 -6.20
C LEU A 171 -5.66 -9.23 -6.09
N GLU A 172 -5.35 -9.97 -5.03
CA GLU A 172 -5.95 -11.28 -4.78
C GLU A 172 -7.48 -11.24 -4.74
N ILE A 173 -8.04 -10.18 -4.17
CA ILE A 173 -9.49 -10.02 -4.00
C ILE A 173 -10.14 -9.45 -5.27
N ILE A 174 -9.55 -8.41 -5.87
CA ILE A 174 -10.23 -7.63 -6.91
C ILE A 174 -10.02 -8.19 -8.32
N SER A 175 -8.90 -8.87 -8.59
CA SER A 175 -8.43 -9.09 -9.97
C SER A 175 -9.42 -9.91 -10.78
N TYR A 176 -9.95 -11.01 -10.22
CA TYR A 176 -10.81 -11.92 -10.98
C TYR A 176 -12.03 -11.22 -11.59
N ARG A 177 -12.74 -10.42 -10.79
CA ARG A 177 -13.97 -9.76 -11.24
C ARG A 177 -13.68 -8.56 -12.14
N ILE A 178 -12.65 -7.78 -11.82
CA ILE A 178 -12.23 -6.65 -12.66
C ILE A 178 -11.78 -7.14 -14.03
N THR A 179 -11.00 -8.23 -14.10
CA THR A 179 -10.56 -8.81 -15.37
C THR A 179 -11.72 -9.43 -16.13
N LYS A 180 -12.65 -10.14 -15.46
CA LYS A 180 -13.87 -10.64 -16.11
C LYS A 180 -14.70 -9.50 -16.72
N PHE A 181 -14.83 -8.39 -16.00
CA PHE A 181 -15.49 -7.18 -16.49
C PHE A 181 -14.76 -6.57 -17.69
N SER A 182 -13.43 -6.39 -17.61
CA SER A 182 -12.65 -5.77 -18.69
C SER A 182 -12.60 -6.60 -19.97
N HIS A 183 -12.71 -7.92 -19.85
CA HIS A 183 -12.71 -8.87 -20.97
C HIS A 183 -14.10 -9.16 -21.53
N HIS A 184 -15.16 -8.57 -20.98
CA HIS A 184 -16.47 -8.66 -21.61
C HIS A 184 -16.36 -8.12 -23.04
N GLN A 185 -16.89 -8.84 -24.04
CA GLN A 185 -16.75 -8.52 -25.47
C GLN A 185 -17.04 -7.04 -25.81
N SER A 186 -17.89 -6.45 -24.98
CA SER A 186 -18.51 -5.13 -25.09
C SER A 186 -17.69 -3.98 -24.53
N ILE A 187 -16.93 -4.26 -23.48
CA ILE A 187 -16.28 -3.24 -22.65
C ILE A 187 -15.08 -2.61 -23.36
N PRO A 188 -14.17 -3.35 -24.02
CA PRO A 188 -13.00 -2.77 -24.68
C PRO A 188 -13.33 -1.72 -25.74
N LEU A 189 -14.31 -2.00 -26.62
CA LEU A 189 -14.73 -1.03 -27.66
C LEU A 189 -15.33 0.22 -27.04
N LEU A 190 -16.20 0.05 -26.04
CA LEU A 190 -16.87 1.17 -25.41
C LEU A 190 -15.89 2.01 -24.58
N ILE A 191 -14.93 1.39 -23.88
CA ILE A 191 -13.82 2.09 -23.23
C ILE A 191 -13.02 2.90 -24.27
N ALA A 192 -12.71 2.34 -25.44
CA ALA A 192 -11.97 3.04 -26.47
C ALA A 192 -12.73 4.27 -27.02
N VAL A 193 -14.06 4.18 -27.13
CA VAL A 193 -14.92 5.31 -27.50
C VAL A 193 -14.98 6.35 -26.38
N LEU A 194 -15.18 5.92 -25.13
CA LEU A 194 -15.31 6.80 -23.97
C LEU A 194 -14.01 7.49 -23.59
N GLU A 195 -12.85 6.86 -23.79
CA GLU A 195 -11.56 7.49 -23.54
C GLU A 195 -11.34 8.71 -24.43
N ARG A 196 -11.78 8.65 -25.69
CA ARG A 196 -11.71 9.78 -26.63
C ARG A 196 -12.56 10.96 -26.16
N LYS A 197 -13.63 10.70 -25.41
CA LYS A 197 -14.58 11.72 -24.92
C LYS A 197 -14.24 12.26 -23.52
N THR A 198 -13.85 11.38 -22.60
CA THR A 198 -13.75 11.69 -21.16
C THR A 198 -12.32 11.96 -20.68
N HIS A 199 -11.31 11.61 -21.48
CA HIS A 199 -9.89 11.65 -21.10
C HIS A 199 -9.54 10.84 -19.82
N LEU A 200 -10.44 9.97 -19.35
CA LEU A 200 -10.16 9.05 -18.25
C LEU A 200 -9.12 8.03 -18.72
N LYS A 201 -7.97 7.98 -18.04
CA LYS A 201 -6.87 7.05 -18.38
C LYS A 201 -6.36 6.23 -17.20
N LYS A 202 -6.63 6.68 -15.97
CA LYS A 202 -6.04 6.12 -14.75
C LYS A 202 -6.57 4.73 -14.41
N PHE A 203 -7.83 4.42 -14.75
CA PHE A 203 -8.39 3.07 -14.59
C PHE A 203 -7.58 1.99 -15.30
N LYS A 204 -6.88 2.32 -16.41
CA LYS A 204 -6.06 1.36 -17.17
C LYS A 204 -4.97 0.73 -16.31
N LEU A 205 -4.41 1.48 -15.36
CA LEU A 205 -3.43 0.93 -14.42
C LEU A 205 -4.03 -0.22 -13.61
N VAL A 206 -5.26 -0.05 -13.12
CA VAL A 206 -5.95 -1.09 -12.33
C VAL A 206 -6.22 -2.32 -13.20
N LEU A 207 -6.73 -2.12 -14.42
CA LEU A 207 -6.98 -3.22 -15.35
C LEU A 207 -5.68 -3.99 -15.65
N GLN A 208 -4.60 -3.28 -15.99
CA GLN A 208 -3.30 -3.86 -16.30
C GLN A 208 -2.72 -4.63 -15.10
N LYS A 209 -2.79 -4.07 -13.89
CA LYS A 209 -2.30 -4.73 -12.67
C LYS A 209 -3.06 -6.01 -12.36
N CYS A 210 -4.38 -6.01 -12.54
CA CYS A 210 -5.22 -7.20 -12.37
C CYS A 210 -4.90 -8.28 -13.43
N GLU A 211 -4.72 -7.88 -14.69
CA GLU A 211 -4.33 -8.79 -15.78
C GLU A 211 -2.97 -9.45 -15.53
N ILE A 212 -1.97 -8.67 -15.15
CA ILE A 212 -0.63 -9.18 -14.80
C ILE A 212 -0.75 -10.17 -13.64
N TYR A 213 -1.48 -9.82 -12.59
CA TYR A 213 -1.65 -10.68 -11.41
C TYR A 213 -2.28 -12.03 -11.76
N ILE A 214 -3.34 -12.05 -12.57
CA ILE A 214 -3.98 -13.30 -13.02
C ILE A 214 -3.05 -14.11 -13.92
N ALA A 215 -2.32 -13.45 -14.83
CA ALA A 215 -1.38 -14.12 -15.72
C ALA A 215 -0.20 -14.76 -14.97
N GLU A 216 0.22 -14.16 -13.85
CA GLU A 216 1.30 -14.67 -13.00
C GLU A 216 0.86 -15.81 -12.08
N ARG A 217 -0.37 -15.76 -11.52
CA ARG A 217 -0.90 -16.82 -10.64
C ARG A 217 -1.65 -17.95 -11.36
N GLY A 218 -1.98 -17.77 -12.65
CA GLY A 218 -2.56 -18.81 -13.50
C GLY A 218 -1.54 -19.80 -14.10
N ARG A 219 -0.26 -19.67 -13.75
CA ARG A 219 0.83 -20.61 -14.08
C ARG A 219 1.19 -21.44 -12.84
#